data_AF-A0A3D0P7E6-F1
#
_entry.id   AF-A0A3D0P7E6-F1
#
_cell.length_a   1.000
_cell.length_b   1.000
_cell.length_c   1.000
_cell.angle_alpha   90.00
_cell.angle_beta   90.00
_cell.angle_gamma   90.00
#
_symmetry.space_group_name_H-M   'P 1'
#
loop_
_entity.id
_entity.type
_entity.pdbx_description
1 polymer ?
#
loop_
_entity_poly.entity_id
_entity_poly.type
_entity_poly.pdbx_seq_one_letter_code
_entity_poly.pdbx_strand_id
1 'polypeptide(L)' 'EQLEGVLERYFGGVSRVVILEIDPDKLSSKLVFEPSTNNDVYPHIYGPIDPEAVVRAEERQLMPGG' A
#
# COMPACT_ATOMS: atom_id res chain seq x y z
N GLU A 1 10.15 -6.32 -3.51
CA GLU A 1 10.58 -5.24 -4.42
C GLU A 1 9.49 -4.23 -4.80
N GLN A 2 8.19 -4.46 -4.57
CA GLN A 2 7.17 -3.45 -4.93
C GLN A 2 7.05 -2.29 -3.92
N LEU A 3 7.13 -2.57 -2.61
CA LEU A 3 6.93 -1.54 -1.58
C LEU A 3 7.97 -0.41 -1.65
N GLU A 4 9.26 -0.74 -1.74
CA GLU A 4 10.34 0.27 -1.81
C GLU A 4 10.20 1.16 -3.06
N GLY A 5 9.87 0.58 -4.22
CA GLY A 5 9.63 1.36 -5.44
C GLY A 5 8.45 2.31 -5.34
N VAL A 6 7.39 1.94 -4.61
CA VAL A 6 6.25 2.82 -4.31
C VAL A 6 6.67 3.94 -3.36
N LEU A 7 7.44 3.62 -2.31
CA LEU A 7 7.93 4.61 -1.35
C LEU A 7 8.81 5.66 -2.02
N GLU A 8 9.79 5.24 -2.82
CA GLU A 8 10.67 6.17 -3.54
C GLU A 8 9.89 7.03 -4.55
N ARG A 9 8.99 6.42 -5.34
CA ARG A 9 8.27 7.10 -6.42
C ARG A 9 7.23 8.10 -5.93
N TYR A 10 6.52 7.78 -4.84
CA TYR A 10 5.36 8.57 -4.40
C TYR A 10 5.55 9.26 -3.05
N PHE A 11 6.52 8.85 -2.23
CA PHE A 11 6.72 9.36 -0.87
C PHE A 11 8.12 9.94 -0.61
N GLY A 12 8.94 10.18 -1.64
CA GLY A 12 10.34 10.64 -1.53
C GLY A 12 10.61 11.99 -0.84
N GLY A 13 9.59 12.70 -0.36
CA GLY A 13 9.72 13.93 0.43
C GLY A 13 9.01 13.89 1.78
N VAL A 14 8.49 12.73 2.18
CA VAL A 14 7.76 12.54 3.43
C VAL A 14 8.71 11.95 4.47
N SER A 15 8.69 12.43 5.71
CA SER A 15 9.58 11.92 6.78
C SER A 15 9.07 10.65 7.45
N ARG A 16 7.78 10.36 7.32
CA ARG A 16 7.14 9.18 7.91
C ARG A 16 5.93 8.72 7.12
N VAL A 17 5.75 7.41 7.03
CA VAL A 17 4.56 6.78 6.46
C VAL A 17 4.05 5.72 7.42
N VAL A 18 2.75 5.43 7.34
CA VAL A 18 2.17 4.24 7.99
C VAL A 18 1.88 3.23 6.90
N ILE A 19 2.46 2.04 7.04
CA ILE A 19 2.25 0.91 6.16
C ILE A 19 1.19 0.02 6.82
N LEU A 20 0.10 -0.23 6.09
CA LEU A 20 -0.97 -1.13 6.52
C LEU A 20 -0.86 -2.46 5.76
N GLU A 21 -0.78 -3.55 6.50
CA GLU A 21 -0.88 -4.90 5.95
C GLU A 21 -2.34 -5.33 6.01
N ILE A 22 -2.91 -5.66 4.85
CA ILE A 22 -4.32 -5.99 4.69
C ILE A 22 -4.45 -7.46 4.33
N ASP A 23 -5.30 -8.17 5.06
CA ASP A 23 -5.72 -9.53 4.78
C ASP A 23 -6.90 -9.52 3.77
N PRO A 24 -6.68 -9.99 2.52
CA PRO A 24 -7.72 -9.98 1.49
C PRO A 24 -8.97 -10.78 1.85
N ASP A 25 -8.85 -11.83 2.67
CA ASP A 25 -9.97 -12.73 2.99
C ASP A 25 -10.98 -12.07 3.95
N LYS A 26 -10.59 -10.96 4.57
CA LYS A 26 -11.43 -10.16 5.47
C LYS A 26 -12.02 -8.92 4.80
N LEU A 27 -11.69 -8.67 3.54
CA LEU A 27 -12.25 -7.54 2.79
C LEU A 27 -13.69 -7.83 2.37
N SER A 28 -14.60 -6.95 2.72
CA SER A 28 -15.95 -6.91 2.15
C SER A 28 -15.96 -6.28 0.75
N SER A 29 -14.99 -5.40 0.48
CA SER A 29 -14.80 -4.73 -0.81
C SER A 29 -14.16 -5.62 -1.86
N LYS A 30 -14.48 -5.35 -3.13
CA LYS A 30 -13.95 -6.12 -4.27
C LYS A 30 -12.46 -5.85 -4.47
N LEU A 31 -11.65 -6.90 -4.42
CA LEU A 31 -10.23 -6.87 -4.78
C LEU A 31 -10.03 -7.30 -6.24
N VAL A 32 -9.33 -6.49 -7.03
CA VAL A 32 -9.04 -6.78 -8.45
C VAL A 32 -7.55 -6.64 -8.70
N PHE A 33 -6.94 -7.66 -9.30
CA PHE A 33 -5.56 -7.59 -9.77
C PHE A 33 -5.57 -7.12 -11.23
N GLU A 34 -5.10 -5.90 -11.47
CA GLU A 34 -5.09 -5.31 -12.81
C GLU A 34 -3.80 -4.54 -13.09
N PRO A 35 -3.43 -4.36 -14.38
CA PRO A 35 -2.27 -3.58 -14.76
C PRO A 35 -2.35 -2.15 -14.25
N SER A 36 -1.25 -1.65 -13.69
CA SER A 36 -1.08 -0.29 -13.20
C SER A 36 0.11 0.37 -13.90
N THR A 37 0.79 1.30 -13.21
CA THR A 37 2.00 1.97 -13.71
C THR A 37 3.03 0.96 -14.23
N ASN A 38 3.65 1.25 -15.37
CA ASN A 38 4.63 0.39 -16.04
C ASN A 38 4.12 -1.01 -16.45
N ASN A 39 2.81 -1.22 -16.56
CA ASN A 39 2.19 -2.48 -16.97
C ASN A 39 2.38 -3.63 -15.96
N ASP A 40 2.81 -3.29 -14.74
CA ASP A 40 2.87 -4.21 -13.60
C ASP A 40 1.49 -4.40 -12.99
N VAL A 41 1.17 -5.61 -12.53
CA VAL A 41 -0.13 -5.92 -11.93
C VAL A 41 -0.12 -5.59 -10.44
N TYR A 42 -1.06 -4.75 -10.02
CA TYR A 42 -1.26 -4.37 -8.61
C TYR A 42 -2.69 -4.68 -8.13
N PRO A 43 -2.86 -5.00 -6.84
CA PRO A 43 -4.16 -5.16 -6.22
C PRO A 43 -4.86 -3.81 -6.05
N HIS A 44 -6.07 -3.68 -6.58
CA HIS A 44 -6.94 -2.52 -6.42
C HIS A 44 -8.20 -2.91 -5.63
N ILE A 45 -8.46 -2.20 -4.54
CA ILE A 45 -9.66 -2.38 -3.71
C ILE A 45 -10.73 -1.38 -4.17
N TYR A 46 -11.85 -1.90 -4.64
CA TYR A 46 -13.00 -1.11 -5.10
C TYR A 46 -14.02 -0.99 -3.97
N GLY A 47 -13.78 -0.05 -3.05
CA GLY A 47 -14.64 0.21 -1.90
C GLY A 47 -13.84 0.63 -0.66
N PRO A 48 -14.50 0.77 0.50
CA PRO A 48 -13.83 1.04 1.76
C PRO A 48 -12.94 -0.13 2.20
N ILE A 49 -11.92 0.14 3.01
CA ILE A 49 -11.11 -0.89 3.66
C ILE A 49 -11.69 -1.14 5.05
N ASP A 50 -12.06 -2.39 5.33
CA ASP A 50 -12.53 -2.81 6.64
C ASP A 50 -11.39 -2.73 7.68
N PRO A 51 -11.58 -2.07 8.84
CA PRO A 51 -10.54 -2.01 9.86
C PRO A 51 -10.09 -3.40 10.35
N GLU A 52 -11.00 -4.38 10.36
CA GLU A 52 -10.70 -5.76 10.74
C GLU A 52 -9.82 -6.50 9.72
N ALA A 53 -9.80 -6.03 8.47
CA ALA A 53 -8.91 -6.55 7.43
C ALA A 53 -7.46 -6.08 7.62
N VAL A 54 -7.21 -5.01 8.39
CA VAL A 54 -5.86 -4.55 8.69
C VAL A 54 -5.25 -5.44 9.79
N VAL A 55 -4.33 -6.32 9.39
CA VAL A 55 -3.68 -7.26 10.32
C VAL A 55 -2.41 -6.70 10.96
N ARG A 56 -1.81 -5.66 10.38
CA ARG A 56 -0.66 -4.96 10.93
C ARG A 56 -0.63 -3.50 10.48
N ALA A 57 -0.17 -2.63 11.37
CA ALA A 57 0.19 -1.26 11.06
C ALA A 57 1.63 -1.01 11.52
N GLU A 58 2.46 -0.47 10.64
CA GLU A 58 3.85 -0.13 10.91
C GLU A 58 4.09 1.33 10.58
N GLU A 59 4.55 2.13 11.55
CA GLU A 59 5.11 3.45 11.26
C GLU A 59 6.55 3.27 10.78
N ARG A 60 6.84 3.78 9.58
CA ARG A 60 8.17 3.77 9.00
C ARG A 60 8.65 5.19 8.82
N GLN A 61 9.78 5.50 9.45
CA GLN A 61 10.52 6.71 9.13
C GLN A 61 11.16 6.53 7.76
N LEU A 62 10.90 7.49 6.88
CA LEU A 62 11.62 7.60 5.62
C LEU A 62 12.70 8.66 5.86
N MET A 63 13.94 8.34 5.50
CA MET A 63 14.98 9.35 5.50
C MET A 63 14.54 10.45 4.52
N PRO A 64 14.41 11.73 4.94
CA PRO A 64 14.18 12.78 3.97
C PRO A 64 15.32 12.70 2.96
N GLY A 65 14.97 12.54 1.68
CA GLY A 65 15.96 12.50 0.60
C GLY A 65 16.88 13.71 0.73
N GLY A 66 18.19 13.46 0.73
CA GLY A 66 19.20 14.51 0.58
C GLY A 66 19.15 15.14 -0.80
#